data_AF-A0A1V4Q4R9-F1
#
_entry.id   AF-A0A1V4Q4R9-F1
#
_cell.length_a   1.000
_cell.length_b   1.000
_cell.length_c   1.000
_cell.angle_alpha   90.00
_cell.angle_beta   90.00
_cell.angle_gamma   90.00
#
_symmetry.space_group_name_H-M   'P 1'
#
loop_
_entity.id
_entity.type
_entity.pdbx_description
1 polymer ?
#
loop_
_entity_poly.entity_id
_entity_poly.type
_entity_poly.pdbx_seq_one_letter_code
_entity_poly.pdbx_strand_id
1 'polypeptide(L)'
;MYRRPVVPTLTGIGAPVVLPIAGSPEWAALNDTDSRKLAALVIAGSRWVLERELDEIHCQRSALKQAAAGVSEARDWAAVARRVRDRDEAIRSGAYIPRKVS
;
A
#
# COMPACT_ATOMS: atom_id res chain seq x y z
N MET A 1 -21.06 -5.06 -2.32
CA MET A 1 -20.46 -6.22 -1.65
C MET A 1 -20.16 -5.82 -0.21
N TYR A 2 -21.04 -6.12 0.75
CA TYR A 2 -20.91 -5.66 2.14
C TYR A 2 -19.97 -6.61 2.90
N ARG A 3 -18.75 -6.16 3.22
CA ARG A 3 -17.76 -6.95 3.98
C ARG A 3 -18.27 -7.06 5.42
N ARG A 4 -18.66 -8.27 5.87
CA ARG A 4 -19.06 -8.51 7.27
C ARG A 4 -17.98 -7.97 8.22
N PRO A 5 -18.31 -7.11 9.18
CA PRO A 5 -17.34 -6.64 10.16
C PRO A 5 -16.91 -7.82 11.04
N VAL A 6 -15.59 -7.96 11.22
CA VAL A 6 -15.01 -8.90 12.19
C VAL A 6 -15.26 -8.32 13.57
N VAL A 7 -15.96 -9.07 14.43
CA VAL A 7 -16.21 -8.65 15.81
C VAL A 7 -15.04 -9.12 16.68
N PRO A 8 -14.29 -8.21 17.32
CA PRO A 8 -13.15 -8.57 18.14
C PRO A 8 -13.63 -9.20 19.46
N THR A 9 -13.22 -10.44 19.71
CA THR A 9 -13.40 -11.12 20.99
C THR A 9 -12.13 -10.97 21.83
N LEU A 10 -12.24 -10.39 23.02
CA LEU A 10 -11.16 -10.39 24.00
C LEU A 10 -11.25 -11.69 24.83
N THR A 11 -10.36 -12.64 24.55
CA THR A 11 -10.28 -13.90 25.32
C THR A 11 -9.37 -13.69 26.52
N GLY A 12 -9.97 -13.36 27.65
CA GLY A 12 -9.29 -13.27 28.94
C GLY A 12 -10.32 -13.03 30.03
N ILE A 13 -10.68 -14.10 30.75
CA ILE A 13 -11.56 -14.13 31.93
C ILE A 13 -13.06 -13.94 31.60
N GLY A 14 -13.80 -15.05 31.51
CA GLY A 14 -15.27 -15.05 31.32
C GLY A 14 -15.73 -15.19 29.87
N ALA A 15 -17.01 -15.48 29.69
CA ALA A 15 -17.67 -15.73 28.41
C ALA A 15 -17.29 -14.69 27.32
N PRO A 16 -17.25 -15.06 26.02
CA PRO A 16 -16.82 -14.16 24.96
C PRO A 16 -17.64 -12.86 24.96
N VAL A 17 -17.01 -11.76 25.38
CA VAL A 17 -17.62 -10.44 25.34
C VAL A 17 -17.55 -9.95 23.91
N VAL A 18 -18.68 -10.07 23.21
CA VAL A 18 -18.90 -9.46 21.90
C VAL A 18 -19.01 -7.94 22.13
N LEU A 19 -17.99 -7.20 21.69
CA LEU A 19 -18.02 -5.74 21.74
C LEU A 19 -18.86 -5.19 20.59
N PRO A 20 -19.80 -4.26 20.84
CA PRO A 20 -20.52 -3.62 19.75
C PRO A 20 -19.57 -2.73 18.94
N ILE A 21 -19.91 -2.48 17.68
CA ILE A 21 -19.13 -1.60 16.81
C ILE A 21 -19.31 -0.17 17.34
N ALA A 22 -18.21 0.57 17.49
CA ALA A 22 -18.29 1.97 17.89
C ALA A 22 -19.21 2.77 16.95
N GLY A 23 -20.19 3.47 17.54
CA GLY A 23 -21.20 4.24 16.80
C GLY A 23 -22.41 3.43 16.30
N SER A 24 -22.47 2.12 16.53
CA SER A 24 -23.68 1.34 16.22
C SER A 24 -24.82 1.62 17.19
N PRO A 25 -26.09 1.31 16.84
CA PRO A 25 -27.22 1.46 17.77
C PRO A 25 -27.02 0.70 19.08
N GLU A 26 -26.43 -0.49 19.03
CA GLU A 26 -26.12 -1.30 20.22
C GLU A 26 -25.07 -0.65 21.11
N TRP A 27 -24.07 0.04 20.51
CA TRP A 27 -23.08 0.82 21.24
C TRP A 27 -23.69 2.09 21.86
N ALA A 28 -24.60 2.75 21.15
CA ALA A 28 -25.30 3.93 21.66
C ALA A 28 -26.25 3.60 22.83
N ALA A 29 -26.83 2.41 22.82
CA ALA A 29 -27.70 1.91 23.89
C ALA A 29 -26.95 1.55 25.19
N LEU A 30 -25.61 1.45 25.17
CA LEU A 30 -24.83 1.23 26.37
C LEU A 30 -24.78 2.48 27.25
N ASN A 31 -24.78 2.26 28.57
CA ASN A 31 -24.54 3.31 29.55
C ASN A 31 -23.19 3.99 29.27
N ASP A 32 -23.11 5.31 29.49
CA ASP A 32 -21.90 6.10 29.26
C ASP A 32 -20.69 5.64 30.09
N THR A 33 -20.93 5.01 31.24
CA THR A 33 -19.86 4.45 32.09
C THR A 33 -19.55 2.98 31.80
N ASP A 34 -20.22 2.36 30.82
CA ASP A 34 -19.94 0.97 30.44
C ASP A 34 -18.56 0.87 29.77
N SER A 35 -17.66 0.08 30.34
CA SER A 35 -16.29 -0.10 29.85
C SER A 35 -16.22 -0.63 28.41
N ARG A 36 -17.26 -1.35 27.95
CA ARG A 36 -17.35 -1.83 26.56
C ARG A 36 -17.48 -0.68 25.56
N LYS A 37 -18.02 0.47 25.98
CA LYS A 37 -18.16 1.66 25.14
C LYS A 37 -16.78 2.23 24.77
N LEU A 38 -15.90 2.33 25.77
CA LEU A 38 -14.50 2.74 25.58
C LEU A 38 -13.70 1.68 24.81
N ALA A 39 -13.85 0.40 25.15
CA ALA A 39 -13.14 -0.68 24.47
C ALA A 39 -13.46 -0.72 22.95
N ALA A 40 -14.72 -0.50 22.58
CA ALA A 40 -15.13 -0.39 21.18
C ALA A 40 -14.42 0.76 20.44
N LEU A 41 -14.26 1.92 21.09
CA LEU A 41 -13.54 3.07 20.53
C LEU A 41 -12.04 2.79 20.35
N VAL A 42 -11.39 2.17 21.34
CA VAL A 42 -9.98 1.80 21.25
C VAL A 42 -9.73 0.88 20.05
N ILE A 43 -10.58 -0.14 19.86
CA ILE A 43 -10.43 -1.06 18.74
C ILE A 43 -10.72 -0.37 17.40
N ALA A 44 -11.77 0.46 17.33
CA ALA A 44 -12.08 1.24 16.12
C ALA A 44 -10.93 2.19 15.75
N GLY A 45 -10.35 2.87 16.74
CA GLY A 45 -9.19 3.76 16.55
C GLY A 45 -7.95 3.01 16.06
N SER A 46 -7.58 1.91 16.72
CA SER A 46 -6.45 1.07 16.29
C SER A 46 -6.63 0.54 14.86
N ARG A 47 -7.85 0.09 14.53
CA ARG A 47 -8.16 -0.37 13.17
C ARG A 47 -8.06 0.77 12.16
N TRP A 48 -8.57 1.95 12.48
CA TRP A 48 -8.50 3.10 11.60
C TRP A 48 -7.05 3.52 11.30
N VAL A 49 -6.17 3.52 12.31
CA VAL A 49 -4.73 3.81 12.13
C VAL A 49 -4.10 2.79 11.17
N LEU A 50 -4.36 1.49 11.37
CA LEU A 50 -3.83 0.44 10.48
C LEU A 50 -4.39 0.57 9.06
N GLU A 51 -5.68 0.91 8.91
CA GLU A 51 -6.28 1.14 7.59
C GLU A 51 -5.64 2.35 6.89
N ARG A 52 -5.35 3.44 7.62
CA ARG A 52 -4.62 4.60 7.09
C ARG A 52 -3.21 4.26 6.63
N GLU A 53 -2.45 3.51 7.43
CA GLU A 53 -1.10 3.07 7.06
C GLU A 53 -1.11 2.18 5.81
N LEU A 54 -2.07 1.26 5.71
CA LEU A 54 -2.25 0.42 4.53
C LEU A 54 -2.62 1.24 3.29
N ASP A 55 -3.52 2.21 3.43
CA ASP A 55 -3.91 3.12 2.34
C ASP A 55 -2.70 3.92 1.83
N GLU A 56 -1.85 4.42 2.73
CA GLU A 56 -0.63 5.15 2.37
C GLU A 56 0.36 4.25 1.60
N ILE A 57 0.64 3.05 2.13
CA ILE A 57 1.52 2.07 1.47
C ILE A 57 0.99 1.71 0.08
N HIS A 58 -0.33 1.51 -0.06
CA HIS A 58 -0.95 1.23 -1.35
C HIS A 58 -0.83 2.40 -2.32
N CYS A 59 -1.03 3.63 -1.85
CA CYS A 59 -0.86 4.84 -2.65
C CYS A 59 0.57 4.94 -3.18
N GLN A 60 1.57 4.81 -2.31
CA GLN A 60 2.98 4.84 -2.67
C GLN A 60 3.33 3.75 -3.70
N ARG A 61 2.88 2.51 -3.47
CA ARG A 61 3.10 1.40 -4.42
C ARG A 61 2.45 1.64 -5.78
N SER A 62 1.23 2.17 -5.78
CA SER A 62 0.50 2.49 -7.00
C SER A 62 1.22 3.59 -7.79
N ALA A 63 1.69 4.65 -7.11
CA ALA A 63 2.45 5.73 -7.73
C ALA A 63 3.76 5.22 -8.35
N LEU A 64 4.52 4.39 -7.63
CA LEU A 64 5.75 3.79 -8.15
C LEU A 64 5.49 2.89 -9.38
N LYS A 65 4.43 2.09 -9.33
CA LYS A 65 4.04 1.24 -10.47
C LYS A 65 3.67 2.07 -11.69
N GLN A 66 2.90 3.13 -11.51
CA GLN A 66 2.52 4.04 -12.59
C GLN A 66 3.73 4.75 -13.19
N ALA A 67 4.68 5.20 -12.35
CA ALA A 67 5.93 5.78 -12.81
C ALA A 67 6.76 4.78 -13.63
N ALA A 68 6.88 3.54 -13.15
CA ALA A 68 7.60 2.47 -13.87
C ALA A 68 6.94 2.14 -15.21
N ALA A 69 5.60 2.07 -15.27
CA ALA A 69 4.86 1.91 -16.51
C ALA A 69 5.12 3.08 -17.47
N GLY A 70 5.06 4.32 -16.98
CA GLY A 70 5.36 5.52 -17.77
C GLY A 70 6.78 5.49 -18.35
N VAL A 71 7.79 5.06 -17.59
CA VAL A 71 9.15 4.87 -18.11
C VAL A 71 9.17 3.76 -19.16
N SER A 72 8.55 2.62 -18.89
CA SER A 72 8.49 1.49 -19.83
C SER A 72 7.82 1.85 -21.15
N GLU A 73 6.83 2.74 -21.13
CA GLU A 73 6.08 3.17 -22.31
C GLU A 73 6.68 4.40 -23.01
N ALA A 74 7.58 5.13 -22.35
CA ALA A 74 8.13 6.38 -22.88
C ALA A 74 8.91 6.22 -24.19
N ARG A 75 9.50 5.05 -24.45
CA ARG A 75 10.31 4.76 -25.65
C ARG A 75 10.25 3.29 -26.00
N ASP A 76 10.59 2.97 -27.25
CA ASP A 76 10.93 1.61 -27.65
C ASP A 76 12.29 1.21 -27.04
N TRP A 77 12.24 0.57 -25.88
CA TRP A 77 13.44 0.13 -25.17
C TRP A 77 14.22 -0.96 -25.92
N ALA A 78 13.57 -1.73 -26.80
CA ALA A 78 14.26 -2.70 -27.65
C ALA A 78 15.12 -2.00 -28.70
N ALA A 79 14.61 -0.91 -29.30
CA ALA A 79 15.38 -0.06 -30.20
C ALA A 79 16.54 0.64 -29.48
N VAL A 80 16.32 1.16 -28.26
CA VAL A 80 17.39 1.75 -27.44
C VAL A 80 18.48 0.71 -27.12
N ALA A 81 18.09 -0.49 -26.68
CA ALA A 81 19.02 -1.56 -26.38
C ALA A 81 19.81 -2.02 -27.62
N ARG A 82 19.17 -2.06 -28.79
CA ARG A 82 19.84 -2.34 -30.06
C ARG A 82 20.87 -1.27 -30.39
N ARG A 83 20.48 0.01 -30.35
CA ARG A 83 21.40 1.14 -30.57
C ARG A 83 22.63 1.11 -29.65
N VAL A 84 22.44 0.78 -28.37
CA VAL A 84 23.55 0.66 -27.41
C VAL A 84 24.48 -0.49 -27.79
N ARG A 85 23.95 -1.67 -28.11
CA ARG A 85 24.76 -2.82 -28.54
C ARG A 85 25.52 -2.53 -29.83
N ASP A 86 24.86 -1.98 -30.84
CA ASP A 86 25.46 -1.65 -32.13
C ASP A 86 26.59 -0.63 -31.97
N ARG A 87 26.40 0.37 -31.10
CA ARG A 87 27.45 1.34 -30.75
C ARG A 87 28.64 0.66 -30.07
N ASP A 88 28.39 -0.18 -29.09
CA ASP A 88 29.45 -0.85 -28.33
C ASP A 88 30.24 -1.82 -29.21
N GLU A 89 29.58 -2.48 -30.17
CA GLU A 89 30.22 -3.29 -31.20
C GLU A 89 31.05 -2.46 -32.19
N ALA A 90 30.56 -1.30 -32.63
CA ALA A 90 31.32 -0.40 -33.48
C ALA A 90 32.58 0.15 -32.79
N ILE A 91 32.51 0.43 -31.47
CA ILE A 91 33.69 0.80 -30.67
C ILE A 91 34.67 -0.39 -30.60
N ARG A 92 34.18 -1.59 -30.29
CA ARG A 92 35.03 -2.78 -30.11
C ARG A 92 35.73 -3.20 -31.40
N SER A 93 35.03 -3.13 -32.53
CA SER A 93 35.57 -3.47 -33.85
C SER A 93 36.49 -2.39 -34.43
N GLY A 94 36.60 -1.23 -33.77
CA GLY A 94 37.36 -0.08 -34.26
C GLY A 94 36.68 0.68 -35.40
N ALA A 95 35.48 0.28 -35.82
CA ALA A 95 34.68 0.97 -36.84
C ALA A 95 34.22 2.37 -36.38
N TYR A 96 34.18 2.61 -35.06
CA TYR A 96 33.88 3.90 -34.47
C TYR A 96 34.94 4.33 -33.46
N ILE A 97 35.56 5.49 -33.71
CA ILE A 97 36.54 6.11 -32.81
C ILE A 97 35.85 7.26 -32.07
N PRO A 98 35.67 7.18 -30.74
CA PRO A 98 35.00 8.22 -29.98
C PRO A 98 35.83 9.52 -29.98
N ARG A 99 35.16 10.66 -30.16
CA ARG A 99 35.80 11.98 -30.09
C ARG A 99 36.32 12.23 -28.66
N LYS A 100 37.62 12.51 -28.53
CA LYS A 100 38.16 13.10 -27.30
C LYS A 100 37.78 14.58 -27.24
N VAL A 101 37.07 14.96 -26.19
CA VAL A 101 36.88 16.37 -25.82
C VAL A 101 38.16 16.79 -25.08
N SER A 102 38.82 17.81 -25.61
CA SER A 102 40.03 18.44 -25.05
C SER A 102 39.68 19.38 -23.91
#